data_AF-A0A7W8G0S0-F1
#
_entry.id   AF-A0A7W8G0S0-F1
#
_cell.length_a   1.000
_cell.length_b   1.000
_cell.length_c   1.000
_cell.angle_alpha   90.00
_cell.angle_beta   90.00
_cell.angle_gamma   90.00
#
_symmetry.space_group_name_H-M   'P 1'
#
loop_
_entity.id
_entity.type
_entity.pdbx_description
1 polymer ?
#
loop_
_entity_poly.entity_id
_entity_poly.type
_entity_poly.pdbx_seq_one_letter_code
_entity_poly.pdbx_strand_id
1 'polypeptide(L)'
;MSTPASTRPVLLVAALALSLAGCTPPAPEAPASAPSAPASSTATTAPATAPADACDASKAQWAIGQSLDEALLERARVDAGARVVRSLKPGQMVTMEFNAERLNVDVDDNAIVTGVRCG
;
A
#
# COMPACT_ATOMS: atom_id res chain seq x y z
N MET A 1 2.91 -35.17 20.33
CA MET A 1 1.79 -36.12 20.55
C MET A 1 0.86 -35.51 21.58
N SER A 2 -0.46 -35.56 21.32
CA SER A 2 -1.59 -35.03 22.12
C SER A 2 -2.21 -33.70 21.63
N THR A 3 -3.10 -33.82 20.63
CA THR A 3 -4.35 -33.05 20.46
C THR A 3 -5.50 -33.78 21.18
N PRO A 4 -6.61 -33.10 21.55
CA PRO A 4 -7.80 -33.05 20.66
C PRO A 4 -8.57 -31.70 20.68
N ALA A 5 -9.01 -31.23 19.49
CA ALA A 5 -10.42 -31.14 19.03
C ALA A 5 -11.31 -30.17 19.85
N SER A 6 -11.61 -28.97 19.33
CA SER A 6 -12.70 -28.66 18.40
C SER A 6 -14.10 -28.69 19.04
N THR A 7 -14.73 -27.52 19.17
CA THR A 7 -16.19 -27.40 19.19
C THR A 7 -16.60 -26.07 18.58
N ARG A 8 -17.10 -26.12 17.35
CA ARG A 8 -17.96 -25.07 16.78
C ARG A 8 -19.40 -25.37 17.16
N PRO A 9 -20.21 -24.34 17.44
CA PRO A 9 -21.58 -24.35 16.95
C PRO A 9 -21.81 -23.14 16.04
N VAL A 10 -22.10 -23.48 14.79
CA VAL A 10 -22.92 -22.73 13.85
C VAL A 10 -24.30 -22.50 14.47
N LEU A 11 -24.90 -21.32 14.26
CA LEU A 11 -26.33 -20.96 14.22
C LEU A 11 -26.51 -19.52 14.78
N LEU A 12 -27.35 -18.60 14.31
CA LEU A 12 -28.21 -18.39 13.13
C LEU A 12 -28.98 -17.08 13.47
N VAL A 13 -29.38 -16.27 12.49
CA VAL A 13 -30.39 -15.17 12.60
C VAL A 13 -29.85 -13.91 13.33
N ALA A 14 -30.00 -12.66 12.87
CA ALA A 14 -31.12 -12.03 12.21
C ALA A 14 -30.67 -10.89 11.30
N ALA A 15 -31.25 -10.85 10.10
CA ALA A 15 -31.34 -9.67 9.28
C ALA A 15 -32.12 -8.57 10.03
N LEU A 16 -31.58 -7.35 10.09
CA LEU A 16 -32.37 -6.16 10.37
C LEU A 16 -32.19 -5.14 9.26
N ALA A 17 -33.33 -4.75 8.73
CA ALA A 17 -33.54 -3.98 7.53
C ALA A 17 -33.24 -2.47 7.72
N LEU A 18 -32.64 -1.89 6.68
CA LEU A 18 -33.11 -0.73 5.94
C LEU A 18 -33.67 0.49 6.72
N SER A 19 -32.94 1.59 6.70
CA SER A 19 -33.54 2.93 6.68
C SER A 19 -32.71 3.90 5.85
N LEU A 20 -33.10 4.01 4.57
CA LEU A 20 -32.75 5.09 3.64
C LEU A 20 -33.57 6.34 4.01
N ALA A 21 -32.90 7.43 4.36
CA ALA A 21 -33.43 8.80 4.35
C ALA A 21 -32.28 9.69 3.84
N GLY A 22 -32.41 10.62 2.90
CA GLY A 22 -33.52 11.16 2.13
C GLY A 22 -32.88 12.32 1.32
N CYS A 23 -33.24 12.42 0.04
CA CYS A 23 -32.61 13.23 -1.01
C CYS A 23 -32.79 14.75 -0.85
N THR A 24 -31.82 15.55 -1.30
CA THR A 24 -32.14 16.87 -1.89
C THR A 24 -31.19 17.16 -3.07
N PRO A 25 -31.71 17.19 -4.31
CA PRO A 25 -31.03 17.80 -5.44
C PRO A 25 -31.80 19.04 -5.92
N PRO A 26 -31.13 20.19 -6.19
CA PRO A 26 -31.69 21.21 -7.07
C PRO A 26 -31.57 20.79 -8.54
N ALA A 27 -32.63 21.05 -9.30
CA ALA A 27 -32.82 20.71 -10.72
C ALA A 27 -32.29 21.84 -11.65
N PRO A 28 -32.48 21.78 -12.99
CA PRO A 28 -31.38 21.70 -13.94
C PRO A 28 -31.22 22.96 -14.80
N GLU A 29 -29.98 23.40 -15.03
CA GLU A 29 -29.65 24.30 -16.14
C GLU A 29 -28.92 23.51 -17.22
N ALA A 30 -29.52 23.48 -18.41
CA ALA A 30 -28.93 23.02 -19.65
C ALA A 30 -29.42 23.94 -20.78
N PRO A 31 -28.75 24.00 -21.94
CA PRO A 31 -27.30 24.09 -22.14
C PRO A 31 -26.97 25.25 -23.13
N ALA A 32 -25.78 25.82 -23.04
CA ALA A 32 -25.22 26.61 -24.14
C ALA A 32 -23.92 25.95 -24.60
N SER A 33 -24.03 25.23 -25.71
CA SER A 33 -22.95 24.58 -26.44
C SER A 33 -21.88 25.57 -26.88
N ALA A 34 -20.62 25.27 -26.58
CA ALA A 34 -19.51 25.52 -27.50
C ALA A 34 -18.35 24.55 -27.19
N PRO A 35 -17.88 23.77 -28.18
CA PRO A 35 -16.78 22.82 -27.99
C PRO A 35 -15.45 23.54 -28.24
N SER A 36 -14.44 23.30 -27.39
CA SER A 36 -13.04 23.42 -27.79
C SER A 36 -12.12 22.69 -26.79
N ALA A 37 -11.55 21.61 -27.30
CA ALA A 37 -10.32 20.94 -26.90
C ALA A 37 -10.23 20.40 -25.46
N PRO A 38 -10.17 19.06 -25.27
CA PRO A 38 -9.51 18.55 -24.09
C PRO A 38 -8.02 18.90 -24.24
N ALA A 39 -7.56 19.93 -23.54
CA ALA A 39 -6.18 19.96 -23.08
C ALA A 39 -6.09 18.84 -22.04
N SER A 40 -5.99 17.61 -22.54
CA SER A 40 -5.45 16.48 -21.83
C SER A 40 -4.03 16.88 -21.45
N SER A 41 -3.87 17.53 -20.32
CA SER A 41 -2.66 17.39 -19.53
C SER A 41 -2.68 15.97 -18.97
N THR A 42 -2.53 14.99 -19.85
CA THR A 42 -1.69 13.85 -19.55
C THR A 42 -0.33 14.44 -19.27
N ALA A 43 -0.11 14.85 -18.01
CA ALA A 43 1.19 14.67 -17.41
C ALA A 43 1.41 13.15 -17.41
N THR A 44 1.75 12.64 -18.58
CA THR A 44 2.68 11.53 -18.69
C THR A 44 3.91 12.05 -17.96
N THR A 45 3.93 11.83 -16.65
CA THR A 45 5.19 11.61 -15.95
C THR A 45 5.79 10.47 -16.74
N ALA A 46 6.61 10.81 -17.75
CA ALA A 46 7.57 9.90 -18.31
C ALA A 46 8.18 9.21 -17.10
N PRO A 47 8.31 7.87 -17.08
CA PRO A 47 9.05 7.24 -16.00
C PRO A 47 10.40 7.94 -16.03
N ALA A 48 10.65 8.80 -15.05
CA ALA A 48 11.98 9.28 -14.78
C ALA A 48 12.72 7.96 -14.59
N THR A 49 13.55 7.59 -15.56
CA THR A 49 14.44 6.46 -15.41
C THR A 49 15.21 6.80 -14.16
N ALA A 50 14.81 6.20 -13.04
CA ALA A 50 15.56 6.29 -11.81
C ALA A 50 16.98 5.94 -12.23
N PRO A 51 17.99 6.74 -11.85
CA PRO A 51 19.36 6.39 -12.16
C PRO A 51 19.54 4.92 -11.79
N ALA A 52 20.21 4.13 -12.63
CA ALA A 52 20.23 2.67 -12.52
C ALA A 52 20.80 2.16 -11.17
N ASP A 53 21.32 3.07 -10.35
CA ASP A 53 21.86 2.88 -8.99
C ASP A 53 20.93 3.40 -7.86
N ALA A 54 19.71 3.86 -8.17
CA ALA A 54 18.72 4.26 -7.17
C ALA A 54 17.82 3.08 -6.77
N CYS A 55 17.39 3.09 -5.52
CA CYS A 55 16.46 2.09 -4.99
C CYS A 55 15.20 2.00 -5.86
N ASP A 56 14.82 0.77 -6.21
CA ASP A 56 13.58 0.40 -6.89
C ASP A 56 12.75 -0.56 -6.03
N ALA A 57 11.82 0.01 -5.26
CA ALA A 57 10.96 -0.75 -4.35
C ALA A 57 9.99 -1.70 -5.08
N SER A 58 9.74 -1.52 -6.38
CA SER A 58 8.85 -2.41 -7.14
C SER A 58 9.44 -3.82 -7.23
N LYS A 59 10.76 -3.96 -7.21
CA LYS A 59 11.45 -5.26 -7.23
C LYS A 59 11.39 -6.03 -5.91
N ALA A 60 11.06 -5.35 -4.81
CA ALA A 60 10.91 -5.95 -3.49
C ALA A 60 9.45 -6.19 -3.06
N GLN A 61 8.47 -5.93 -3.94
CA GLN A 61 7.04 -6.08 -3.60
C GLN A 61 6.64 -7.51 -3.21
N TRP A 62 7.42 -8.50 -3.65
CA TRP A 62 7.24 -9.90 -3.26
C TRP A 62 7.34 -10.13 -1.75
N ALA A 63 7.99 -9.21 -1.01
CA ALA A 63 8.15 -9.30 0.43
C ALA A 63 6.83 -9.06 1.19
N ILE A 64 5.84 -8.39 0.58
CA ILE A 64 4.58 -8.07 1.25
C ILE A 64 3.84 -9.37 1.62
N GLY A 65 3.37 -9.44 2.86
CA GLY A 65 2.71 -10.62 3.43
C GLY A 65 3.68 -11.69 3.94
N GLN A 66 5.00 -11.51 3.80
CA GLN A 66 5.99 -12.40 4.39
C GLN A 66 6.32 -11.97 5.83
N SER A 67 6.78 -12.92 6.63
CA SER A 67 7.34 -12.63 7.96
C SER A 67 8.72 -11.97 7.81
N LEU A 68 8.93 -10.89 8.55
CA LEU A 68 10.20 -10.18 8.59
C LEU A 68 11.27 -11.04 9.27
N ASP A 69 12.35 -11.29 8.56
CA ASP A 69 13.59 -11.87 9.05
C ASP A 69 14.78 -11.18 8.36
N GLU A 70 15.98 -11.31 8.92
CA GLU A 70 17.20 -10.71 8.37
C GLU A 70 17.46 -11.16 6.92
N ALA A 71 17.21 -12.44 6.62
CA ALA A 71 17.40 -12.96 5.27
C ALA A 71 16.42 -12.35 4.26
N LEU A 72 15.20 -12.02 4.69
CA LEU A 72 14.21 -11.35 3.87
C LEU A 72 14.59 -9.88 3.65
N LEU A 73 15.02 -9.18 4.69
CA LEU A 73 15.47 -7.79 4.61
C LEU A 73 16.63 -7.63 3.63
N GLU A 74 17.63 -8.49 3.74
CA GLU A 74 18.81 -8.44 2.87
C GLU A 74 18.47 -8.78 1.43
N ARG A 75 17.61 -9.78 1.19
CA ARG A 75 17.16 -10.10 -0.17
C ARG A 75 16.37 -8.93 -0.77
N ALA A 76 15.44 -8.36 -0.01
CA ALA A 76 14.66 -7.20 -0.46
C ALA A 76 15.58 -6.00 -0.79
N ARG A 77 16.61 -5.76 0.03
CA ARG A 77 17.62 -4.72 -0.23
C ARG A 77 18.34 -4.93 -1.56
N VAL A 78 18.85 -6.15 -1.78
CA VAL A 78 19.59 -6.52 -2.99
C VAL A 78 18.69 -6.44 -4.22
N ASP A 79 17.47 -6.98 -4.16
CA ASP A 79 16.52 -6.97 -5.28
C ASP A 79 16.09 -5.55 -5.65
N ALA A 80 15.90 -4.68 -4.64
CA ALA A 80 15.60 -3.27 -4.85
C ALA A 80 16.81 -2.45 -5.31
N GLY A 81 18.02 -3.01 -5.35
CA GLY A 81 19.24 -2.25 -5.65
C GLY A 81 19.58 -1.19 -4.60
N ALA A 82 19.07 -1.32 -3.37
CA ALA A 82 19.30 -0.35 -2.30
C ALA A 82 20.67 -0.56 -1.64
N ARG A 83 21.35 0.53 -1.26
CA ARG A 83 22.60 0.48 -0.50
C ARG A 83 22.37 0.06 0.95
N VAL A 84 21.26 0.49 1.53
CA VAL A 84 20.89 0.19 2.92
C VAL A 84 19.41 -0.18 3.02
N VAL A 85 19.06 -0.93 4.06
CA VAL A 85 17.66 -1.29 4.36
C VAL A 85 17.33 -0.96 5.80
N ARG A 86 16.09 -0.53 6.05
CA ARG A 86 15.54 -0.27 7.39
C ARG A 86 14.17 -0.92 7.51
N SER A 87 13.92 -1.64 8.60
CA SER A 87 12.56 -2.04 8.98
C SER A 87 11.90 -0.98 9.87
N LEU A 88 10.62 -0.68 9.62
CA LEU A 88 9.81 0.22 10.44
C LEU A 88 8.64 -0.53 11.06
N LYS A 89 8.50 -0.37 12.38
CA LYS A 89 7.37 -0.93 13.13
C LYS A 89 6.26 0.10 13.29
N PRO A 90 5.01 -0.32 13.56
CA PRO A 90 3.93 0.60 13.84
C PRO A 90 4.26 1.51 15.02
N GLY A 91 3.98 2.81 14.89
CA GLY A 91 4.23 3.80 15.95
C GLY A 91 5.71 4.10 16.23
N GLN A 92 6.65 3.55 15.45
CA GLN A 92 8.06 3.87 15.63
C GLN A 92 8.31 5.34 15.29
N MET A 93 8.82 6.08 16.28
CA MET A 93 9.25 7.47 16.07
C MET A 93 10.48 7.47 15.16
N VAL A 94 10.31 8.02 13.96
CA VAL A 94 11.38 8.19 12.98
C VAL A 94 11.35 9.61 12.44
N THR A 95 12.51 10.10 12.02
CA THR A 95 12.62 11.36 11.29
C THR A 95 12.23 11.14 9.82
N MET A 96 11.65 12.17 9.20
CA MET A 96 11.18 12.15 7.80
C MET A 96 12.29 12.52 6.81
N GLU A 97 13.53 12.12 7.11
CA GLU A 97 14.69 12.32 6.24
C GLU A 97 14.61 11.41 5.02
N PHE A 98 14.84 11.97 3.83
CA PHE A 98 14.82 11.22 2.58
C PHE A 98 16.21 10.70 2.21
N ASN A 99 16.32 9.39 1.97
CA ASN A 99 17.53 8.75 1.47
C ASN A 99 17.19 7.86 0.25
N ALA A 100 17.54 8.32 -0.96
CA ALA A 100 17.23 7.63 -2.21
C ALA A 100 17.90 6.24 -2.36
N GLU A 101 18.95 5.96 -1.58
CA GLU A 101 19.66 4.68 -1.59
C GLU A 101 19.13 3.70 -0.53
N ARG A 102 18.10 4.09 0.24
CA ARG A 102 17.52 3.28 1.32
C ARG A 102 16.21 2.62 0.89
N LEU A 103 16.13 1.31 1.15
CA LEU A 103 14.86 0.60 1.19
C LEU A 103 14.28 0.66 2.61
N ASN A 104 13.02 1.08 2.74
CA ASN A 104 12.25 0.92 3.96
C ASN A 104 11.28 -0.25 3.79
N VAL A 105 11.21 -1.09 4.80
CA VAL A 105 10.28 -2.21 4.91
C VAL A 105 9.37 -1.95 6.09
N ASP A 106 8.09 -1.70 5.82
CA ASP A 106 7.08 -1.50 6.86
C ASP A 106 6.53 -2.84 7.31
N VAL A 107 6.39 -3.02 8.61
CA VAL A 107 5.80 -4.21 9.20
C VAL A 107 4.64 -3.87 10.12
N ASP A 108 3.74 -4.83 10.33
CA ASP A 108 2.71 -4.76 11.36
C ASP A 108 3.20 -5.25 12.74
N ASP A 109 2.30 -5.30 13.72
CA ASP A 109 2.57 -5.76 15.09
C ASP A 109 2.98 -7.24 15.16
N ASN A 110 2.67 -8.04 14.13
CA ASN A 110 3.05 -9.45 14.01
C ASN A 110 4.34 -9.64 13.20
N ALA A 111 5.06 -8.55 12.89
CA ALA A 111 6.23 -8.55 12.03
C ALA A 111 5.96 -9.07 10.61
N ILE A 112 4.73 -8.93 10.11
CA ILE A 112 4.41 -9.20 8.71
C ILE A 112 4.67 -7.93 7.91
N VAL A 113 5.37 -8.07 6.78
CA VAL A 113 5.64 -6.96 5.87
C VAL A 113 4.34 -6.46 5.27
N THR A 114 4.05 -5.17 5.44
CA THR A 114 2.85 -4.51 4.93
C THR A 114 3.15 -3.58 3.76
N GLY A 115 4.41 -3.16 3.60
CA GLY A 115 4.82 -2.29 2.52
C GLY A 115 6.33 -2.23 2.35
N VAL A 116 6.75 -1.81 1.16
CA VAL A 116 8.14 -1.51 0.83
C VAL A 116 8.20 -0.21 0.06
N ARG A 117 9.13 0.68 0.43
CA ARG A 117 9.29 1.99 -0.21
C ARG A 117 10.73 2.48 -0.17
N CYS A 118 11.15 3.16 -1.22
CA CYS A 118 12.45 3.84 -1.24
C CYS A 118 12.35 5.20 -0.54
N GLY A 119 13.44 5.61 0.11
CA GLY A 119 13.58 6.94 0.69
C GLY A 119 14.00 6.96 2.13
#